data_AF-A0A0D0DVI5-F1
#
_entry.id   AF-A0A0D0DVI5-F1
#
_cell.length_a   1.000
_cell.length_b   1.000
_cell.length_c   1.000
_cell.angle_alpha   90.00
_cell.angle_beta   90.00
_cell.angle_gamma   90.00
#
_symmetry.space_group_name_H-M   'P 1'
#
loop_
_entity.id
_entity.type
_entity.pdbx_description
1 polymer ?
#
loop_
_entity_poly.entity_id
_entity_poly.type
_entity_poly.pdbx_seq_one_letter_code
_entity_poly.pdbx_strand_id
1 'polypeptide(L)'
;MVHIANVKVRPTKLTRPSPCKVELVSMLGCWAATGDVLSADASRCKEVADALFKCMRTTPVHPKPQRPAINYHLSKLQRKVK
;
A
#
# COMPACT_ATOMS: atom_id res chain seq x y z
N MET A 1 25.78 16.27 24.29
CA MET A 1 24.37 16.55 24.60
C MET A 1 23.70 17.04 23.31
N VAL A 2 22.70 16.33 22.80
CA VAL A 2 22.09 16.67 21.50
C VAL A 2 21.07 17.79 21.71
N HIS A 3 21.36 18.99 21.20
CA HIS A 3 20.42 20.11 21.19
C HIS A 3 19.53 20.03 19.94
N ILE A 4 18.28 19.62 20.11
CA ILE A 4 17.31 19.55 19.01
C ILE A 4 16.59 20.89 18.91
N ALA A 5 16.94 21.68 17.88
CA ALA A 5 16.35 23.00 17.67
C ALA A 5 14.85 22.95 17.34
N ASN A 6 14.38 21.90 16.65
CA ASN A 6 12.96 21.69 16.31
C ASN A 6 12.59 20.20 16.41
N VAL A 7 11.72 19.86 17.34
CA VAL A 7 11.23 18.49 17.51
C VAL A 7 10.17 18.22 16.43
N LYS A 8 10.57 17.55 15.35
CA LYS A 8 9.68 17.12 14.26
C LYS A 8 9.99 15.70 13.81
N VAL A 9 8.96 14.97 13.44
CA VAL A 9 9.06 13.66 12.80
C VAL A 9 9.07 13.87 11.28
N ARG A 10 10.04 13.23 10.62
CA ARG A 10 10.04 13.13 9.15
C ARG A 10 8.83 12.29 8.74
N PRO A 11 7.92 12.79 7.89
CA PRO A 11 6.77 12.01 7.45
C PRO A 11 7.26 10.75 6.73
N THR A 12 7.01 9.58 7.31
CA THR A 12 7.22 8.31 6.62
C THR A 12 6.08 8.15 5.62
N LYS A 13 6.39 7.72 4.39
CA LYS A 13 5.36 7.32 3.44
C LYS A 13 4.63 6.12 4.05
N LEU A 14 3.37 6.30 4.45
CA LEU A 14 2.55 5.19 4.89
C LEU A 14 2.29 4.30 3.68
N THR A 15 2.93 3.14 3.62
CA THR A 15 2.67 2.15 2.56
C THR A 15 1.26 1.64 2.77
N ARG A 16 0.32 2.14 1.96
CA ARG A 16 -1.05 1.63 1.98
C ARG A 16 -1.04 0.24 1.35
N PRO A 17 -1.74 -0.74 1.94
CA PRO A 17 -2.00 -1.99 1.22
C PRO A 17 -2.76 -1.63 -0.05
N SER A 18 -2.18 -1.94 -1.22
CA SER A 18 -2.86 -1.74 -2.49
C SER A 18 -3.98 -2.78 -2.61
N PRO A 19 -5.17 -2.39 -3.08
CA PRO A 19 -6.26 -3.33 -3.30
C PRO A 19 -5.82 -4.40 -4.31
N CYS A 20 -6.28 -5.63 -4.12
CA CYS A 20 -6.02 -6.76 -5.02
C CYS A 20 -4.54 -7.11 -5.25
N LYS A 21 -3.63 -6.66 -4.37
CA LYS A 21 -2.19 -6.92 -4.49
C LYS A 21 -1.88 -8.41 -4.52
N VAL A 22 -2.49 -9.16 -3.62
CA VAL A 22 -2.21 -10.59 -3.45
C VAL A 22 -2.64 -11.33 -4.72
N GLU A 23 -3.83 -11.04 -5.21
CA GLU A 23 -4.41 -11.74 -6.36
C GLU A 23 -3.64 -11.43 -7.65
N LEU A 24 -3.14 -10.19 -7.77
CA LEU A 24 -2.25 -9.81 -8.87
C LEU A 24 -0.91 -10.55 -8.78
N VAL A 25 -0.29 -10.63 -7.60
CA VAL A 25 0.96 -11.37 -7.42
C VAL A 25 0.79 -12.85 -7.73
N SER A 26 -0.35 -13.44 -7.33
CA SER A 26 -0.71 -14.82 -7.65
C SER A 26 -0.84 -15.04 -9.16
N MET A 27 -1.48 -14.10 -9.88
CA MET A 27 -1.58 -14.15 -11.34
C MET A 27 -0.19 -14.07 -12.01
N LEU A 28 0.65 -13.12 -11.58
CA LEU A 28 2.01 -12.97 -12.07
C LEU A 28 2.86 -14.22 -11.79
N GLY A 29 2.68 -14.85 -10.63
CA GLY A 29 3.31 -16.12 -10.29
C GLY A 29 2.88 -17.26 -11.21
N CYS A 30 1.59 -17.32 -11.55
CA CYS A 30 1.07 -18.30 -12.50
C CYS A 30 1.66 -18.11 -13.91
N TRP A 31 1.73 -16.87 -14.40
CA TRP A 31 2.40 -16.56 -15.67
C TRP A 31 3.87 -16.96 -15.68
N ALA A 32 4.59 -16.67 -14.59
CA ALA A 32 5.99 -17.04 -14.44
C ALA A 32 6.20 -18.56 -14.44
N ALA A 33 5.32 -19.31 -13.80
CA ALA A 33 5.42 -20.77 -13.72
C ALA A 33 5.03 -21.48 -15.04
N THR A 34 4.06 -20.94 -15.76
CA THR A 34 3.50 -21.57 -16.97
C THR A 34 4.11 -21.08 -18.27
N GLY A 35 4.85 -19.97 -18.24
CA GLY A 35 5.37 -19.29 -19.43
C GLY A 35 4.29 -18.58 -20.26
N ASP A 36 3.04 -18.55 -19.78
CA ASP A 36 1.91 -17.98 -20.51
C ASP A 36 1.70 -16.49 -20.18
N VAL A 37 2.64 -15.66 -20.63
CA VAL A 37 2.68 -14.21 -20.32
C VAL A 37 1.52 -13.43 -20.95
N LEU A 38 0.89 -13.99 -21.99
CA LEU A 38 -0.20 -13.36 -22.73
C LEU A 38 -1.58 -13.97 -22.42
N SER A 39 -1.66 -14.90 -21.47
CA SER A 39 -2.89 -15.68 -21.22
C SER A 39 -3.45 -16.30 -22.51
N ALA A 40 -2.55 -16.80 -23.37
CA ALA A 40 -2.89 -17.49 -24.60
C ALA A 40 -3.69 -18.77 -24.31
N ASP A 41 -3.38 -19.42 -23.18
CA ASP A 41 -4.10 -20.59 -22.69
C ASP A 41 -5.01 -20.17 -21.52
N ALA A 42 -6.25 -19.81 -21.86
CA ALA A 42 -7.27 -19.33 -20.91
C ALA A 42 -7.60 -20.30 -19.75
N SER A 43 -7.13 -21.55 -19.79
CA SER A 43 -7.34 -22.56 -18.74
C SER A 43 -6.24 -22.58 -17.68
N ARG A 44 -5.00 -22.19 -17.98
CA ARG A 44 -3.84 -22.40 -17.07
C ARG A 44 -3.88 -21.52 -15.83
N CYS A 45 -4.23 -20.24 -16.02
CA CYS A 45 -4.27 -19.25 -14.95
C CYS A 45 -5.68 -18.73 -14.68
N LYS A 46 -6.72 -19.50 -15.06
CA LYS A 46 -8.12 -19.06 -15.01
C LYS A 46 -8.58 -18.68 -13.61
N GLU A 47 -8.31 -19.54 -12.63
CA GLU A 47 -8.80 -19.35 -11.26
C GLU A 47 -8.20 -18.10 -10.60
N VAL A 48 -6.89 -17.89 -10.79
CA VAL A 48 -6.19 -16.69 -10.28
C VAL A 48 -6.63 -15.43 -11.03
N ALA A 49 -6.93 -15.52 -12.33
CA ALA A 49 -7.48 -14.42 -13.10
C ALA A 49 -8.90 -14.05 -12.65
N ASP A 50 -9.76 -15.04 -12.40
CA ASP A 50 -11.13 -14.83 -11.90
C ASP A 50 -11.12 -14.21 -10.49
N ALA A 51 -10.19 -14.63 -9.63
CA ALA A 51 -10.02 -14.05 -8.30
C ALA A 51 -9.58 -12.57 -8.37
N LEU A 52 -8.62 -12.24 -9.24
CA LEU A 52 -8.19 -10.87 -9.48
C LEU A 52 -9.34 -10.02 -10.04
N PHE A 53 -10.08 -10.53 -11.03
CA PHE A 53 -11.21 -9.83 -11.63
C PHE A 53 -12.31 -9.54 -10.59
N LYS A 54 -12.67 -10.54 -9.78
CA LYS A 54 -13.64 -10.37 -8.70
C LYS A 54 -13.18 -9.28 -7.73
N CYS A 55 -11.92 -9.34 -7.29
CA CYS A 55 -11.37 -8.33 -6.39
C CYS A 55 -11.45 -6.92 -7.00
N MET A 56 -10.99 -6.74 -8.24
CA MET A 56 -11.01 -5.42 -8.89
C MET A 56 -12.42 -4.88 -9.10
N ARG A 57 -13.39 -5.77 -9.34
CA ARG A 57 -14.80 -5.40 -9.53
C ARG A 57 -15.49 -4.99 -8.23
N THR A 58 -15.16 -5.63 -7.11
CA THR A 58 -15.84 -5.41 -5.82
C THR A 58 -15.15 -4.41 -4.91
N THR A 59 -13.84 -4.17 -5.11
CA THR A 59 -13.07 -3.39 -4.14
C THR A 59 -13.44 -1.90 -4.19
N PRO A 60 -13.90 -1.30 -3.08
CA PRO A 60 -14.22 0.11 -3.03
C PRO A 60 -12.96 0.97 -3.10
N VAL A 61 -13.05 2.10 -3.81
CA VAL A 61 -11.99 3.12 -3.83
C VAL A 61 -12.06 3.94 -2.54
N HIS A 62 -11.08 3.75 -1.66
CA HIS A 62 -11.02 4.53 -0.42
C HIS A 62 -10.43 5.94 -0.65
N PRO A 63 -10.99 6.98 -0.02
CA PRO A 63 -10.44 8.32 -0.08
C PRO A 63 -9.06 8.37 0.59
N LYS A 64 -8.29 9.42 0.28
CA LYS A 64 -6.98 9.64 0.91
C LYS A 64 -7.17 9.84 2.43
N PRO A 65 -6.58 9.00 3.31
CA PRO A 65 -6.53 9.26 4.75
C PRO A 65 -5.96 10.63 5.06
N GLN A 66 -6.50 11.18 6.13
CA GLN A 66 -6.06 12.44 6.71
C GLN A 66 -4.59 12.34 7.15
N ARG A 67 -3.86 13.45 6.98
CA ARG A 67 -2.45 13.51 7.40
C ARG A 67 -2.39 13.57 8.93
N PRO A 68 -1.48 12.83 9.59
CA PRO A 68 -1.34 12.90 11.03
C PRO A 68 -0.81 14.28 11.45
N ALA A 69 -1.43 14.87 12.47
CA ALA A 69 -1.05 16.18 13.03
C ALA A 69 0.12 16.11 14.03
N ILE A 70 0.93 15.05 14.00
CA ILE A 70 1.98 14.79 15.00
C ILE A 70 2.97 15.96 15.16
N ASN A 71 3.42 16.55 14.05
CA ASN A 71 4.37 17.67 14.10
C ASN A 71 3.77 18.94 14.72
N TYR A 72 2.46 19.14 14.60
CA TYR A 72 1.77 20.23 15.30
C TYR A 72 1.86 20.04 16.82
N HIS A 73 1.53 18.85 17.32
CA HIS A 73 1.59 18.56 18.76
C HIS A 73 3.01 18.62 19.32
N LEU A 74 4.00 18.07 18.60
CA LEU A 74 5.41 18.10 19.01
C LEU A 74 5.95 19.54 19.14
N SER A 75 5.60 20.42 18.21
CA SER A 75 5.99 21.84 18.29
C SER A 75 5.42 22.56 19.52
N LYS A 76 4.22 22.18 19.96
CA LYS A 76 3.55 22.75 21.14
C LYS A 76 4.17 22.23 22.44
N LEU A 77 4.54 20.94 22.48
CA LEU A 77 5.20 20.33 23.64
C LEU A 77 6.64 20.83 23.80
N GLN A 78 7.35 21.07 22.71
CA GLN A 78 8.71 21.62 22.76
C GLN A 78 8.75 22.97 23.51
N ARG A 79 7.70 23.79 23.42
CA ARG A 79 7.60 25.05 24.18
C ARG A 79 7.39 24.86 25.69
N LYS A 80 6.88 23.70 26.11
CA LYS A 80 6.59 23.38 27.52
C LYS A 80 7.73 22.64 28.22
N VAL A 81 8.57 21.95 27.45
CA VAL A 81 9.69 21.14 27.95
C VAL A 81 11.01 21.93 27.96
N LYS A 82 11.03 23.07 27.30
CA LYS A 82 12.13 24.05 27.37
C LYS A 82 12.00 24.86 28.65
#